data_AF-G0MG08-F1
#
_entry.id   AF-G0MG08-F1
#
_cell.length_a   1.000
_cell.length_b   1.000
_cell.length_c   1.000
_cell.angle_alpha   90.00
_cell.angle_beta   90.00
_cell.angle_gamma   90.00
#
_symmetry.space_group_name_H-M   'P 1'
#
loop_
_entity.id
_entity.type
_entity.pdbx_description
1 polymer ?
#
loop_
_entity_poly.entity_id
_entity_poly.type
_entity_poly.pdbx_seq_one_letter_code
_entity_poly.pdbx_strand_id
1 'polypeptide(L)'
;MTKTCVWENTLWESDRFLAYALHSLTSIEIPLHCFGAYLIIFKTPKSMKSAKASILQLHILCSIMDITITSLWTYYLWIPCPAGYPVGLMSTIGIDSTLQSLIALTVMLAVAISYVSLFENRYDVVMQPCIPMELINHPNFMDLNAGSYTIPFVSGTMVVIICIQAVYFLGYTTYCLFTNVQNVSNHTRKVQKKFFLAMFLQAAIPAVSFAAPLYGYSLLWKFDYFYQMYNNLLMIAIGCNGLFSTVAMILVHHPYRNAALDMIRMRKLNGFNSVVGTLNLRPIITEKNLVVVSG
;
A
#
# COMPACT_ATOMS: atom_id res chain seq x y z
N MET A 1 24.60 -0.58 29.05
CA MET A 1 23.38 -1.42 29.04
C MET A 1 23.34 -2.14 27.71
N THR A 2 23.37 -3.46 27.70
CA THR A 2 23.27 -4.29 26.50
C THR A 2 21.87 -4.14 25.92
N LYS A 3 21.76 -3.57 24.71
CA LYS A 3 20.48 -3.47 23.98
C LYS A 3 20.03 -4.88 23.59
N THR A 4 19.05 -5.42 24.29
CA THR A 4 18.51 -6.77 24.06
C THR A 4 17.14 -6.65 23.40
N CYS A 5 16.90 -7.38 22.30
CA CYS A 5 15.55 -7.54 21.78
C CYS A 5 14.76 -8.45 22.72
N VAL A 6 13.50 -8.09 22.97
CA VAL A 6 12.59 -8.83 23.83
C VAL A 6 11.68 -9.66 22.94
N TRP A 7 11.62 -10.95 23.24
CA TRP A 7 10.81 -11.92 22.53
C TRP A 7 9.88 -12.61 23.53
N GLU A 8 8.58 -12.31 23.44
CA GLU A 8 7.58 -12.75 24.40
C GLU A 8 6.82 -14.00 23.93
N ASN A 9 7.12 -14.51 22.73
CA ASN A 9 6.41 -15.63 22.08
C ASN A 9 4.90 -15.36 21.96
N THR A 10 4.52 -14.14 21.61
CA THR A 10 3.10 -13.78 21.46
C THR A 10 2.60 -13.95 20.02
N LEU A 11 1.27 -14.02 19.84
CA LEU A 11 0.65 -14.08 18.51
C LEU A 11 1.11 -12.92 17.61
N TRP A 12 1.22 -11.71 18.17
CA TRP A 12 1.58 -10.50 17.44
C TRP A 12 3.03 -10.47 16.96
N GLU A 13 3.89 -11.29 17.57
CA GLU A 13 5.27 -11.48 17.16
C GLU A 13 5.40 -12.52 16.06
N SER A 14 4.43 -13.42 15.88
CA SER A 14 4.55 -14.52 14.90
C SER A 14 4.59 -14.05 13.44
N ASP A 15 5.36 -14.78 12.64
CA ASP A 15 5.44 -14.69 11.18
C ASP A 15 4.07 -14.94 10.51
N ARG A 16 3.31 -15.90 11.05
CA ARG A 16 1.95 -16.23 10.58
C ARG A 16 0.98 -15.08 10.76
N PHE A 17 1.03 -14.41 11.91
CA PHE A 17 0.19 -13.24 12.16
C PHE A 17 0.49 -12.14 11.14
N LEU A 18 1.77 -11.84 10.91
CA LEU A 18 2.17 -10.84 9.93
C LEU A 18 1.66 -11.21 8.52
N ALA A 19 1.85 -12.46 8.10
CA ALA A 19 1.38 -12.94 6.80
C ALA A 19 -0.14 -12.82 6.66
N TYR A 20 -0.92 -13.27 7.64
CA TYR A 20 -2.37 -13.17 7.60
C TYR A 20 -2.87 -11.72 7.62
N ALA A 21 -2.24 -10.84 8.40
CA ALA A 21 -2.59 -9.43 8.43
C ALA A 21 -2.37 -8.80 7.05
N LEU A 22 -1.20 -9.01 6.44
CA LEU A 22 -0.86 -8.44 5.14
C LEU A 22 -1.67 -9.05 3.99
N HIS A 23 -1.95 -10.36 3.98
CA HIS A 23 -2.84 -10.99 2.99
C HIS A 23 -4.29 -10.50 3.12
N SER A 24 -4.75 -10.22 4.35
CA SER A 24 -6.05 -9.60 4.59
C SER A 24 -6.08 -8.18 4.04
N LEU A 25 -5.00 -7.41 4.19
CA LEU A 25 -4.86 -6.10 3.53
C LEU A 25 -4.97 -6.25 2.01
N THR A 26 -4.22 -7.17 1.39
CA THR A 26 -4.27 -7.39 -0.07
C THR A 26 -5.70 -7.69 -0.55
N SER A 27 -6.45 -8.47 0.23
CA SER A 27 -7.85 -8.82 -0.07
C SER A 27 -8.77 -7.59 -0.11
N ILE A 28 -8.44 -6.54 0.65
CA ILE A 28 -9.15 -5.24 0.66
C ILE A 28 -8.58 -4.30 -0.41
N GLU A 29 -7.27 -4.33 -0.63
CA GLU A 29 -6.55 -3.48 -1.59
C GLU A 29 -6.93 -3.78 -3.03
N ILE A 30 -7.00 -5.06 -3.42
CA ILE A 30 -7.35 -5.47 -4.79
C ILE A 30 -8.67 -4.80 -5.26
N PRO A 31 -9.82 -4.96 -4.58
CA PRO A 31 -11.06 -4.34 -5.05
C PRO A 31 -10.98 -2.82 -5.04
N LEU A 32 -10.24 -2.21 -4.10
CA LEU A 32 -10.05 -0.77 -4.03
C LEU A 32 -9.20 -0.25 -5.21
N HIS A 33 -8.09 -0.92 -5.53
CA HIS A 33 -7.23 -0.60 -6.68
C HIS A 33 -7.99 -0.76 -8.00
N CYS A 34 -8.79 -1.83 -8.14
CA CYS A 34 -9.66 -2.02 -9.30
C CYS A 34 -10.69 -0.89 -9.42
N PHE A 35 -11.30 -0.48 -8.30
CA PHE A 35 -12.23 0.66 -8.29
C PHE A 35 -11.53 1.97 -8.64
N GLY A 36 -10.31 2.20 -8.14
CA GLY A 36 -9.49 3.35 -8.51
C GLY A 36 -9.18 3.39 -10.01
N ALA A 37 -8.77 2.26 -10.59
CA ALA A 37 -8.53 2.13 -12.03
C ALA A 37 -9.80 2.39 -12.84
N TYR A 38 -10.96 1.86 -12.40
CA TYR A 38 -12.26 2.15 -13.00
C TYR A 38 -12.57 3.66 -13.03
N LEU A 39 -12.37 4.36 -11.92
CA LEU A 39 -12.60 5.81 -11.86
C LEU A 39 -11.68 6.57 -12.83
N ILE A 40 -10.39 6.21 -12.90
CA ILE A 40 -9.45 6.82 -13.84
C ILE A 40 -9.86 6.55 -15.29
N ILE A 41 -10.28 5.33 -15.63
CA ILE A 41 -10.65 4.96 -16.99
C ILE A 41 -11.95 5.64 -17.43
N PHE A 42 -12.98 5.66 -16.58
CA PHE A 42 -14.33 6.04 -16.99
C PHE A 42 -14.78 7.41 -16.50
N LYS A 43 -14.15 7.98 -15.47
CA LYS A 43 -14.55 9.25 -14.84
C LYS A 43 -13.55 10.38 -15.02
N THR A 44 -12.41 10.15 -15.70
CA THR A 44 -11.50 11.22 -16.10
C THR A 44 -12.16 12.15 -17.13
N PRO A 45 -12.24 13.47 -16.89
CA PRO A 45 -12.92 14.41 -17.79
C PRO A 45 -12.13 14.63 -19.10
N LYS A 46 -12.83 15.03 -20.17
CA LYS A 46 -12.21 15.30 -21.49
C LYS A 46 -11.11 16.36 -21.43
N SER A 47 -11.22 17.33 -20.52
CA SER A 47 -10.21 18.38 -20.27
C SER A 47 -8.86 17.84 -19.77
N MET A 48 -8.80 16.58 -19.34
CA MET A 48 -7.59 15.91 -18.82
C MET A 48 -7.21 14.66 -19.62
N LYS A 49 -7.69 14.54 -20.86
CA LYS A 49 -7.43 13.36 -21.71
C LYS A 49 -5.93 13.08 -21.87
N SER A 50 -5.09 14.11 -21.95
CA SER A 50 -3.63 13.98 -22.11
C SER A 50 -2.92 13.38 -20.89
N ALA A 51 -3.42 13.64 -19.67
CA ALA A 51 -2.83 13.13 -18.43
C ALA A 51 -3.37 11.74 -18.05
N LYS A 52 -4.52 11.32 -18.59
CA LYS A 52 -5.20 10.07 -18.26
C LYS A 52 -4.28 8.85 -18.31
N ALA A 53 -3.48 8.71 -19.38
CA ALA A 53 -2.60 7.57 -19.57
C ALA A 53 -1.52 7.52 -18.49
N SER A 54 -0.87 8.66 -18.19
CA SER A 54 0.16 8.76 -17.15
C SER A 54 -0.39 8.44 -15.76
N ILE A 55 -1.60 8.91 -15.44
CA ILE A 55 -2.26 8.63 -14.15
C ILE A 55 -2.60 7.15 -14.02
N LEU A 56 -3.13 6.55 -15.10
CA LEU A 56 -3.47 5.14 -15.12
C LEU A 56 -2.23 4.26 -14.98
N GLN A 57 -1.16 4.58 -15.71
CA GLN A 57 0.12 3.88 -15.59
C GLN A 57 0.68 3.97 -14.16
N LEU A 58 0.69 5.17 -13.58
CA LEU A 58 1.13 5.37 -12.20
C LEU A 58 0.30 4.55 -11.22
N HIS A 59 -1.03 4.57 -11.34
CA HIS A 59 -1.93 3.81 -10.46
C HIS A 59 -1.71 2.29 -10.59
N ILE A 60 -1.56 1.78 -11.81
CA ILE A 60 -1.28 0.34 -12.05
C ILE A 60 0.06 -0.06 -11.43
N LEU A 61 1.12 0.73 -11.63
CA LEU A 61 2.44 0.44 -11.08
C LEU A 61 2.44 0.46 -9.55
N CYS A 62 1.80 1.45 -8.93
CA CYS A 62 1.62 1.48 -7.47
C CYS A 62 0.82 0.27 -6.98
N SER A 63 -0.28 -0.09 -7.65
CA SER A 63 -1.10 -1.26 -7.27
C SER A 63 -0.31 -2.57 -7.35
N ILE A 64 0.53 -2.74 -8.40
CA ILE A 64 1.40 -3.91 -8.52
C ILE A 64 2.41 -3.94 -7.37
N MET A 65 3.01 -2.79 -7.05
CA MET A 65 3.96 -2.65 -5.95
C MET A 65 3.34 -2.96 -4.58
N ASP A 66 2.12 -2.50 -4.33
CA ASP A 66 1.43 -2.76 -3.06
C ASP A 66 1.12 -4.26 -2.91
N ILE A 67 0.58 -4.90 -3.96
CA ILE A 67 0.29 -6.34 -3.98
C ILE A 67 1.57 -7.18 -3.81
N THR A 68 2.68 -6.75 -4.41
CA THR A 68 3.95 -7.49 -4.27
C THR A 68 4.46 -7.44 -2.84
N ILE A 69 4.39 -6.30 -2.16
CA ILE A 69 4.79 -6.14 -0.75
C ILE A 69 3.84 -6.92 0.19
N THR A 70 2.53 -6.77 0.02
CA THR A 70 1.54 -7.28 1.00
C THR A 70 1.19 -8.76 0.81
N SER A 71 1.45 -9.36 -0.35
CA SER A 71 1.06 -10.76 -0.60
C SER A 71 2.15 -11.66 -1.17
N LEU A 72 2.86 -11.23 -2.22
CA LEU A 72 3.74 -12.13 -2.97
C LEU A 72 5.08 -12.35 -2.26
N TRP A 73 5.77 -11.26 -1.92
CA TRP A 73 7.14 -11.24 -1.40
C TRP A 73 7.20 -10.70 0.04
N THR A 74 6.10 -10.83 0.78
CA THR A 74 5.99 -10.37 2.16
C THR A 74 7.18 -10.84 2.97
N TYR A 75 7.89 -9.91 3.58
CA TYR A 75 9.13 -10.18 4.28
C TYR A 75 8.94 -10.00 5.78
N TYR A 76 9.24 -11.05 6.52
CA TYR A 76 9.25 -11.02 7.96
C TYR A 76 10.62 -10.52 8.40
N LEU A 77 10.67 -9.23 8.79
CA LEU A 77 11.90 -8.52 9.09
C LEU A 77 12.13 -8.42 10.61
N TRP A 78 13.39 -8.53 10.98
CA TRP A 78 13.89 -8.02 12.25
C TRP A 78 14.55 -6.68 11.99
N ILE A 79 14.30 -5.72 12.87
CA ILE A 79 15.06 -4.48 12.93
C ILE A 79 15.46 -4.39 14.41
N PRO A 80 16.76 -4.27 14.75
CA PRO A 80 17.82 -3.60 13.98
C PRO A 80 18.75 -4.45 13.12
N CYS A 81 18.84 -5.75 13.37
CA CYS A 81 19.61 -6.63 12.53
C CYS A 81 18.78 -6.78 11.26
N PRO A 82 19.19 -6.26 10.08
CA PRO A 82 18.38 -6.31 8.86
C PRO A 82 18.40 -7.74 8.30
N ALA A 83 17.86 -8.64 9.10
CA ALA A 83 17.71 -10.03 8.80
C ALA A 83 16.22 -10.32 8.68
N GLY A 84 15.89 -11.39 7.98
CA GLY A 84 14.52 -11.74 7.69
C GLY A 84 14.40 -13.01 6.89
N TYR A 85 13.16 -13.41 6.63
CA TYR A 85 12.86 -14.37 5.58
C TYR A 85 11.50 -14.05 4.94
N PRO A 86 11.29 -14.46 3.68
CA PRO A 86 10.01 -14.27 3.02
C PRO A 86 8.95 -15.24 3.56
N VAL A 87 7.76 -14.68 3.82
CA VAL A 87 6.56 -15.39 4.31
C VAL A 87 5.36 -15.24 3.36
N GLY A 88 5.57 -14.57 2.21
CA GLY A 88 4.54 -14.38 1.20
C GLY A 88 4.20 -15.64 0.41
N LEU A 89 3.24 -15.52 -0.51
CA LEU A 89 2.78 -16.61 -1.37
C LEU A 89 3.91 -17.24 -2.19
N MET A 90 4.91 -16.46 -2.61
CA MET A 90 6.06 -16.97 -3.37
C MET A 90 6.92 -17.94 -2.53
N SER A 91 6.98 -17.75 -1.22
CA SER A 91 7.61 -18.68 -0.28
C SER A 91 6.85 -20.00 -0.19
N THR A 92 5.51 -19.95 -0.22
CA THR A 92 4.67 -21.17 -0.14
C THR A 92 4.78 -22.08 -1.36
N ILE A 93 5.11 -21.53 -2.53
CA ILE A 93 5.34 -22.29 -3.77
C ILE A 93 6.81 -22.71 -3.94
N GLY A 94 7.67 -22.41 -2.96
CA GLY A 94 9.06 -22.85 -2.94
C GLY A 94 10.02 -22.02 -3.80
N ILE A 95 9.70 -20.76 -4.12
CA ILE A 95 10.68 -19.89 -4.79
C ILE A 95 11.85 -19.61 -3.85
N ASP A 96 13.05 -19.62 -4.42
CA ASP A 96 14.28 -19.33 -3.68
C ASP A 96 14.23 -17.99 -2.95
N SER A 97 14.61 -18.01 -1.67
CA SER A 97 14.53 -16.85 -0.79
C SER A 97 15.47 -15.72 -1.22
N THR A 98 16.55 -16.01 -1.95
CA THR A 98 17.52 -15.02 -2.46
C THR A 98 16.90 -14.22 -3.58
N LEU A 99 16.22 -14.92 -4.49
CA LEU A 99 15.44 -14.28 -5.54
C LEU A 99 14.32 -13.42 -4.93
N GLN A 100 13.67 -13.93 -3.88
CA GLN A 100 12.64 -13.18 -3.19
C GLN A 100 13.17 -11.92 -2.49
N SER A 101 14.31 -12.00 -1.82
CA SER A 101 14.94 -10.85 -1.16
C SER A 101 15.44 -9.81 -2.16
N LEU A 102 15.98 -10.22 -3.32
CA LEU A 102 16.40 -9.30 -4.37
C LEU A 102 15.21 -8.49 -4.91
N ILE A 103 14.10 -9.16 -5.16
CA ILE A 103 12.88 -8.52 -5.68
C ILE A 103 12.20 -7.68 -4.61
N ALA A 104 12.13 -8.16 -3.36
CA ALA A 104 11.57 -7.43 -2.23
C ALA A 104 12.38 -6.16 -1.90
N LEU A 105 13.72 -6.22 -1.91
CA LEU A 105 14.56 -5.02 -1.74
C LEU A 105 14.31 -4.02 -2.87
N THR A 106 14.30 -4.46 -4.13
CA THR A 106 14.07 -3.61 -5.31
C THR A 106 12.82 -2.74 -5.16
N VAL A 107 11.78 -3.28 -4.54
CA VAL A 107 10.47 -2.64 -4.33
C VAL A 107 10.42 -1.75 -3.07
N MET A 108 11.21 -2.07 -2.03
CA MET A 108 11.23 -1.36 -0.73
C MET A 108 12.24 -0.20 -0.65
N LEU A 109 12.98 0.10 -1.73
CA LEU A 109 14.16 0.96 -1.69
C LEU A 109 13.94 2.48 -1.66
N ALA A 110 12.71 2.97 -1.84
CA ALA A 110 12.39 4.37 -1.51
C ALA A 110 12.56 4.65 0.01
N VAL A 111 12.53 3.60 0.82
CA VAL A 111 12.73 3.57 2.28
C VAL A 111 14.21 3.39 2.65
N ALA A 112 15.02 2.88 1.71
CA ALA A 112 16.37 2.40 1.98
C ALA A 112 17.46 3.46 2.01
N ILE A 113 17.23 4.66 1.47
CA ILE A 113 18.16 5.78 1.70
C ILE A 113 18.23 6.10 3.19
N SER A 114 17.10 6.00 3.91
CA SER A 114 17.07 6.09 5.36
C SER A 114 17.67 4.86 6.04
N TYR A 115 17.48 3.64 5.50
CA TYR A 115 18.09 2.42 6.06
C TYR A 115 19.63 2.43 5.96
N VAL A 116 20.20 2.72 4.79
CA VAL A 116 21.66 2.73 4.56
C VAL A 116 22.34 3.79 5.45
N SER A 117 21.78 5.00 5.55
CA SER A 117 22.32 6.04 6.43
C SER A 117 22.14 5.75 7.93
N LEU A 118 21.13 4.95 8.34
CA LEU A 118 20.96 4.50 9.72
C LEU A 118 21.99 3.41 10.11
N PHE A 119 22.45 2.59 9.16
CA PHE A 119 23.29 1.41 9.44
C PHE A 119 24.77 1.53 9.06
N GLU A 120 25.16 2.41 8.12
CA GLU A 120 26.59 2.64 7.79
C GLU A 120 27.41 3.09 9.00
N ASN A 121 26.77 3.64 10.05
CA ASN A 121 27.48 4.24 11.18
C ASN A 121 27.63 3.35 12.42
N ARG A 122 27.23 2.06 12.41
CA ARG A 122 27.22 1.20 13.64
C ARG A 122 27.53 -0.29 13.45
N TYR A 123 28.21 -0.67 12.37
CA TYR A 123 28.51 -2.07 12.02
C TYR A 123 29.24 -2.88 13.12
N ASP A 124 30.01 -2.25 14.01
CA ASP A 124 30.90 -2.98 14.93
C ASP A 124 30.26 -3.57 16.21
N VAL A 125 28.95 -3.38 16.46
CA VAL A 125 28.38 -3.63 17.80
C VAL A 125 27.33 -4.75 17.89
N VAL A 126 26.89 -5.37 16.79
CA VAL A 126 25.63 -6.15 16.83
C VAL A 126 25.75 -7.55 16.24
N MET A 127 26.65 -8.37 16.81
CA MET A 127 26.33 -9.79 17.05
C MET A 127 25.33 -9.81 18.21
N GLN A 128 24.05 -9.57 17.91
CA GLN A 128 23.03 -9.46 18.94
C GLN A 128 22.54 -10.85 19.36
N PRO A 129 22.62 -11.21 20.65
CA PRO A 129 22.18 -12.52 21.16
C PRO A 129 20.65 -12.67 21.23
N CYS A 130 19.90 -12.02 20.33
CA CYS A 130 18.48 -11.73 20.53
C CYS A 130 17.53 -12.27 19.44
N ILE A 131 18.05 -12.92 18.40
CA ILE A 131 17.21 -13.70 17.48
C ILE A 131 17.19 -15.14 18.02
N PRO A 132 16.02 -15.73 18.32
CA PRO A 132 15.92 -17.13 18.71
C PRO A 132 16.63 -18.02 17.68
N MET A 133 17.42 -18.99 18.15
CA MET A 133 18.18 -19.89 17.27
C MET A 133 17.30 -20.63 16.26
N GLU A 134 16.05 -20.90 16.60
CA GLU A 134 15.05 -21.49 15.71
C GLU A 134 14.82 -20.66 14.43
N LEU A 135 14.90 -19.33 14.54
CA LEU A 135 14.71 -18.39 13.43
C LEU A 135 15.98 -18.21 12.60
N ILE A 136 17.15 -18.22 13.25
CA ILE A 136 18.46 -18.20 12.57
C ILE A 136 18.64 -19.48 11.75
N ASN A 137 18.25 -20.63 12.30
CA ASN A 137 18.35 -21.93 11.64
C ASN A 137 17.25 -22.15 10.59
N HIS A 138 16.37 -21.18 10.37
CA HIS A 138 15.32 -21.31 9.36
C HIS A 138 15.97 -21.41 7.97
N PRO A 139 15.55 -22.35 7.11
CA PRO A 139 16.21 -22.62 5.82
C PRO A 139 16.17 -21.42 4.86
N ASN A 140 15.23 -20.50 5.07
CA ASN A 140 15.05 -19.28 4.28
C ASN A 140 15.62 -18.03 4.96
N PHE A 141 16.29 -18.16 6.12
CA PHE A 141 16.84 -17.03 6.85
C PHE A 141 17.92 -16.31 6.02
N MET A 142 17.82 -14.99 5.98
CA MET A 142 18.76 -14.13 5.30
C MET A 142 19.16 -12.99 6.20
N ASP A 143 20.45 -12.73 6.27
CA ASP A 143 21.00 -11.51 6.85
C ASP A 143 21.46 -10.60 5.71
N LEU A 144 20.77 -9.47 5.53
CA LEU A 144 21.07 -8.51 4.47
C LEU A 144 22.43 -7.82 4.66
N ASN A 145 23.01 -7.94 5.85
CA ASN A 145 24.33 -7.42 6.20
C ASN A 145 25.43 -8.49 6.20
N ALA A 146 25.12 -9.76 5.90
CA ALA A 146 26.09 -10.85 5.92
C ALA A 146 27.08 -10.77 4.76
N GLY A 147 28.15 -9.97 4.90
CA GLY A 147 29.42 -10.02 4.14
C GLY A 147 29.40 -9.97 2.60
N SER A 148 28.22 -10.06 1.97
CA SER A 148 28.01 -10.18 0.54
C SER A 148 27.58 -8.83 -0.01
N TYR A 149 28.51 -8.17 -0.69
CA TYR A 149 28.30 -6.86 -1.29
C TYR A 149 27.27 -6.86 -2.42
N THR A 150 26.86 -8.04 -2.92
CA THR A 150 25.95 -8.17 -4.06
C THR A 150 24.55 -7.63 -3.76
N ILE A 151 23.96 -7.95 -2.61
CA ILE A 151 22.60 -7.51 -2.27
C ILE A 151 22.55 -5.99 -2.08
N PRO A 152 23.43 -5.36 -1.26
CA PRO A 152 23.50 -3.91 -1.17
C PRO A 152 23.77 -3.22 -2.51
N PHE A 153 24.67 -3.76 -3.34
CA PHE A 153 25.01 -3.18 -4.64
C PHE A 153 23.85 -3.22 -5.64
N VAL A 154 23.20 -4.37 -5.80
CA VAL A 154 22.02 -4.52 -6.67
C VAL A 154 20.89 -3.62 -6.18
N SER A 155 20.69 -3.53 -4.86
CA SER A 155 19.70 -2.64 -4.29
C SER A 155 20.01 -1.16 -4.57
N GLY A 156 21.25 -0.72 -4.35
CA GLY A 156 21.67 0.67 -4.59
C GLY A 156 21.53 1.09 -6.06
N THR A 157 21.87 0.22 -7.00
CA THR A 157 21.71 0.50 -8.44
C THR A 157 20.24 0.65 -8.84
N MET A 158 19.34 -0.16 -8.29
CA MET A 158 17.90 -0.04 -8.55
C MET A 158 17.30 1.25 -7.96
N VAL A 159 17.75 1.70 -6.78
CA VAL A 159 17.36 3.02 -6.21
C VAL A 159 17.66 4.14 -7.20
N VAL A 160 18.88 4.15 -7.74
CA VAL A 160 19.32 5.20 -8.66
C VAL A 160 18.43 5.22 -9.90
N ILE A 161 18.10 4.06 -10.46
CA ILE A 161 17.20 3.95 -11.61
C ILE A 161 15.80 4.50 -11.26
N ILE A 162 15.23 4.12 -10.12
CA ILE A 162 13.91 4.60 -9.67
C ILE A 162 13.92 6.13 -9.45
N CYS A 163 14.96 6.66 -8.81
CA CYS A 163 15.13 8.10 -8.60
C CYS A 163 15.21 8.85 -9.94
N ILE A 164 15.98 8.33 -10.90
CA ILE A 164 16.07 8.90 -12.26
C ILE A 164 14.70 8.88 -12.94
N GLN A 165 13.96 7.76 -12.84
CA GLN A 165 12.61 7.65 -13.39
C GLN A 165 11.62 8.62 -12.73
N ALA A 166 11.69 8.77 -11.41
CA ALA A 166 10.85 9.72 -10.66
C ALA A 166 11.14 11.17 -11.07
N VAL A 167 12.42 11.54 -11.17
CA VAL A 167 12.84 12.87 -11.65
C VAL A 167 12.40 13.08 -13.09
N TYR A 168 12.56 12.09 -13.97
CA TYR A 168 12.10 12.16 -15.36
C TYR A 168 10.58 12.34 -15.43
N PHE A 169 9.80 11.56 -14.68
CA PHE A 169 8.35 11.64 -14.66
C PHE A 169 7.87 13.00 -14.14
N LEU A 170 8.44 13.48 -13.03
CA LEU A 170 8.13 14.80 -12.47
C LEU A 170 8.52 15.92 -13.43
N GLY A 171 9.71 15.83 -14.03
CA GLY A 171 10.22 16.80 -14.99
C GLY A 171 9.38 16.85 -16.28
N TYR A 172 9.08 15.71 -16.87
CA TYR A 172 8.25 15.61 -18.08
C TYR A 172 6.82 16.07 -17.83
N THR A 173 6.22 15.65 -16.71
CA THR A 173 4.86 16.10 -16.33
C THR A 173 4.82 17.60 -16.08
N THR A 174 5.84 18.14 -15.41
CA THR A 174 6.02 19.60 -15.20
C THR A 174 6.17 20.32 -16.55
N TYR A 175 7.03 19.83 -17.43
CA TYR A 175 7.22 20.39 -18.77
C TYR A 175 5.92 20.40 -19.58
N CYS A 176 5.21 19.27 -19.67
CA CYS A 176 3.91 19.21 -20.35
C CYS A 176 2.88 20.16 -19.72
N LEU A 177 2.89 20.31 -18.39
CA LEU A 177 2.00 21.22 -17.69
C LEU A 177 2.37 22.69 -17.87
N PHE A 178 3.63 23.07 -17.99
CA PHE A 178 3.99 24.48 -18.13
C PHE A 178 3.97 24.95 -19.58
N THR A 179 4.27 24.07 -20.54
CA THR A 179 4.35 24.42 -21.96
C THR A 179 3.00 24.31 -22.65
N ASN A 180 2.26 23.20 -22.48
CA ASN A 180 0.96 23.03 -23.18
C ASN A 180 -0.18 23.87 -22.56
N VAL A 181 -0.03 24.31 -21.31
CA VAL A 181 -1.06 25.07 -20.60
C VAL A 181 -1.07 26.56 -20.97
N GLN A 182 -0.01 27.05 -21.63
CA GLN A 182 -0.01 28.40 -22.19
C GLN A 182 -1.07 28.54 -23.30
N ASN A 183 -1.33 27.46 -24.04
CA ASN A 183 -2.24 27.43 -25.20
C ASN A 183 -3.69 27.03 -24.86
N VAL A 184 -4.06 26.91 -23.58
CA VAL A 184 -5.43 26.56 -23.15
C VAL A 184 -6.13 27.71 -22.44
N SER A 185 -7.47 27.67 -22.42
CA SER A 185 -8.32 28.65 -21.75
C SER A 185 -7.98 28.83 -20.26
N ASN A 186 -8.27 30.01 -19.69
CA ASN A 186 -8.10 30.31 -18.26
C ASN A 186 -8.83 29.31 -17.35
N HIS A 187 -9.98 28.79 -17.80
CA HIS A 187 -10.72 27.77 -17.09
C HIS A 187 -9.95 26.44 -17.05
N THR A 188 -9.49 25.95 -18.20
CA THR A 188 -8.70 24.71 -18.30
C THR A 188 -7.41 24.79 -17.49
N ARG A 189 -6.72 25.94 -17.52
CA ARG A 189 -5.50 26.21 -16.75
C ARG A 189 -5.71 26.07 -15.23
N LYS A 190 -6.82 26.60 -14.70
CA LYS A 190 -7.16 26.47 -13.27
C LYS A 190 -7.39 25.00 -12.88
N VAL A 191 -8.05 24.22 -13.74
CA VAL A 191 -8.29 22.79 -13.51
C VAL A 191 -6.98 22.02 -13.51
N GLN A 192 -6.10 22.26 -14.48
CA GLN A 192 -4.79 21.59 -14.58
C GLN A 192 -3.86 21.90 -13.40
N LYS A 193 -3.82 23.14 -12.89
CA LYS A 193 -3.04 23.47 -11.68
C LYS A 193 -3.52 22.74 -10.43
N LYS A 194 -4.84 22.71 -10.20
CA LYS A 194 -5.42 21.97 -9.06
C LYS A 194 -5.12 20.47 -9.18
N PHE A 195 -5.17 19.95 -10.41
CA PHE A 195 -4.83 18.57 -10.70
C PHE A 195 -3.35 18.24 -10.44
N PHE A 196 -2.42 19.11 -10.84
CA PHE A 196 -1.01 18.92 -10.55
C PHE A 196 -0.69 18.92 -9.05
N LEU A 197 -1.31 19.84 -8.30
CA LEU A 197 -1.20 19.86 -6.84
C LEU A 197 -1.72 18.55 -6.22
N ALA A 198 -2.81 18.00 -6.76
CA ALA A 198 -3.34 16.70 -6.33
C ALA A 198 -2.36 15.54 -6.59
N MET A 199 -1.68 15.52 -7.74
CA MET A 199 -0.65 14.52 -8.04
C MET A 199 0.56 14.62 -7.10
N PHE A 200 0.99 15.84 -6.76
CA PHE A 200 2.10 16.04 -5.81
C PHE A 200 1.72 15.53 -4.41
N LEU A 201 0.51 15.86 -3.95
CA LEU A 201 -0.02 15.34 -2.68
C LEU A 201 -0.15 13.81 -2.70
N GLN A 202 -0.55 13.23 -3.84
CA GLN A 202 -0.65 11.78 -3.99
C GLN A 202 0.73 11.10 -3.95
N ALA A 203 1.77 11.71 -4.53
CA ALA A 203 3.14 11.22 -4.45
C ALA A 203 3.75 11.35 -3.03
N ALA A 204 3.31 12.34 -2.25
CA ALA A 204 3.75 12.51 -0.87
C ALA A 204 3.21 11.43 0.07
N ILE A 205 2.07 10.80 -0.24
CA ILE A 205 1.43 9.81 0.64
C ILE A 205 2.30 8.57 0.81
N PRO A 206 2.85 7.95 -0.26
CA PRO A 206 3.84 6.89 -0.10
C PRO A 206 5.07 7.33 0.68
N ALA A 207 5.63 8.50 0.36
CA ALA A 207 6.81 9.00 1.07
C ALA A 207 6.59 9.12 2.59
N VAL A 208 5.44 9.67 3.01
CA VAL A 208 5.08 9.78 4.44
C VAL A 208 4.74 8.42 5.04
N SER A 209 4.01 7.56 4.32
CA SER A 209 3.63 6.22 4.78
C SER A 209 4.83 5.32 5.00
N PHE A 210 5.95 5.57 4.33
CA PHE A 210 7.22 4.89 4.60
C PHE A 210 8.07 5.61 5.66
N ALA A 211 8.19 6.94 5.60
CA ALA A 211 9.05 7.69 6.52
C ALA A 211 8.54 7.72 7.96
N ALA A 212 7.21 7.79 8.17
CA ALA A 212 6.64 7.87 9.51
C ALA A 212 6.83 6.57 10.32
N PRO A 213 6.59 5.37 9.76
CA PRO A 213 6.95 4.12 10.44
C PRO A 213 8.45 4.07 10.79
N LEU A 214 9.33 4.41 9.85
CA LEU A 214 10.78 4.43 10.10
C LEU A 214 11.18 5.38 11.23
N TYR A 215 10.60 6.58 11.24
CA TYR A 215 10.84 7.55 12.30
C TYR A 215 10.35 7.00 13.64
N GLY A 216 9.17 6.38 13.68
CA GLY A 216 8.66 5.68 14.85
C GLY A 216 9.63 4.60 15.33
N TYR A 217 10.16 3.78 14.41
CA TYR A 217 11.18 2.79 14.72
C TYR A 217 12.45 3.42 15.29
N SER A 218 12.93 4.53 14.72
CA SER A 218 14.12 5.24 15.21
C SER A 218 13.95 5.79 16.63
N LEU A 219 12.72 6.15 17.01
CA LEU A 219 12.39 6.53 18.38
C LEU A 219 12.41 5.31 19.31
N LEU A 220 11.74 4.20 18.92
CA LEU A 220 11.79 2.95 19.68
C LEU A 220 13.24 2.49 19.90
N TRP A 221 14.10 2.65 18.89
CA TRP A 221 15.53 2.40 18.95
C TRP A 221 16.28 3.24 19.98
N LYS A 222 15.89 4.52 20.10
CA LYS A 222 16.47 5.45 21.06
C LYS A 222 16.08 5.11 22.50
N PHE A 223 14.89 4.54 22.69
CA PHE A 223 14.36 4.18 24.01
C PHE A 223 14.58 2.71 24.40
N ASP A 224 15.31 1.93 23.59
CA ASP A 224 15.62 0.52 23.81
C ASP A 224 14.39 -0.42 23.86
N TYR A 225 13.30 -0.06 23.15
CA TYR A 225 12.10 -0.90 23.00
C TYR A 225 12.17 -1.71 21.69
N PHE A 226 12.79 -2.89 21.73
CA PHE A 226 12.96 -3.77 20.58
C PHE A 226 12.12 -5.03 20.70
N TYR A 227 10.84 -4.93 20.33
CA TYR A 227 9.91 -6.07 20.31
C TYR A 227 9.59 -6.45 18.89
N GLN A 228 9.52 -7.75 18.61
CA GLN A 228 9.17 -8.20 17.26
C GLN A 228 7.77 -7.77 16.84
N MET A 229 6.86 -7.62 17.82
CA MET A 229 5.54 -7.04 17.60
C MET A 229 5.63 -5.68 16.91
N TYR A 230 6.56 -4.80 17.31
CA TYR A 230 6.70 -3.49 16.70
C TYR A 230 7.24 -3.57 15.26
N ASN A 231 8.13 -4.52 14.97
CA ASN A 231 8.57 -4.79 13.59
C ASN A 231 7.39 -5.28 12.73
N ASN A 232 6.54 -6.16 13.25
CA ASN A 232 5.35 -6.61 12.53
C ASN A 232 4.34 -5.48 12.31
N LEU A 233 4.07 -4.66 13.33
CA LEU A 233 3.20 -3.49 13.20
C LEU A 233 3.77 -2.46 12.21
N LEU A 234 5.09 -2.29 12.17
CA LEU A 234 5.78 -1.46 11.19
C LEU A 234 5.52 -1.95 9.77
N MET A 235 5.68 -3.26 9.54
CA MET A 235 5.44 -3.88 8.24
C MET A 235 3.97 -3.77 7.82
N ILE A 236 3.03 -3.92 8.74
CA ILE A 236 1.60 -3.70 8.49
C ILE A 236 1.32 -2.23 8.14
N ALA A 237 1.92 -1.28 8.86
CA ALA A 237 1.76 0.15 8.60
C ALA A 237 2.30 0.55 7.22
N ILE A 238 3.44 -0.02 6.83
CA ILE A 238 3.98 0.11 5.47
C ILE A 238 3.01 -0.49 4.44
N GLY A 239 2.46 -1.68 4.73
CA GLY A 239 1.46 -2.34 3.89
C GLY A 239 0.21 -1.48 3.65
N CYS A 240 -0.23 -0.67 4.62
CA CYS A 240 -1.39 0.22 4.46
C CYS A 240 -1.20 1.34 3.42
N ASN A 241 0.00 1.53 2.85
CA ASN A 241 0.25 2.55 1.84
C ASN A 241 -0.71 2.44 0.63
N GLY A 242 -0.97 1.22 0.14
CA GLY A 242 -1.82 1.02 -1.04
C GLY A 242 -3.26 1.45 -0.83
N LEU A 243 -3.79 1.13 0.35
CA LEU A 243 -5.07 1.64 0.85
C LEU A 243 -5.11 3.17 0.87
N PHE A 244 -4.17 3.80 1.56
CA PHE A 244 -4.20 5.27 1.74
C PHE A 244 -3.97 6.03 0.44
N SER A 245 -3.07 5.54 -0.42
CA SER A 245 -2.80 6.16 -1.72
C SER A 245 -4.04 6.13 -2.63
N THR A 246 -4.76 5.01 -2.67
CA THR A 246 -5.96 4.88 -3.51
C THR A 246 -7.14 5.67 -2.94
N VAL A 247 -7.36 5.64 -1.61
CA VAL A 247 -8.40 6.46 -0.97
C VAL A 247 -8.13 7.95 -1.21
N ALA A 248 -6.89 8.40 -1.03
CA ALA A 248 -6.53 9.78 -1.27
C ALA A 248 -6.67 10.17 -2.75
N MET A 249 -6.28 9.29 -3.68
CA MET A 249 -6.52 9.51 -5.10
C MET A 249 -8.00 9.79 -5.37
N ILE A 250 -8.91 9.01 -4.78
CA ILE A 250 -10.36 9.23 -4.91
C ILE A 250 -10.79 10.55 -4.26
N LEU A 251 -10.34 10.84 -3.03
CA LEU A 251 -10.79 12.00 -2.26
C LEU A 251 -10.27 13.34 -2.77
N VAL A 252 -9.02 13.39 -3.23
CA VAL A 252 -8.34 14.62 -3.67
C VAL A 252 -8.82 15.01 -5.07
N HIS A 253 -9.10 14.05 -5.94
CA HIS A 253 -9.54 14.30 -7.30
C HIS A 253 -11.05 14.52 -7.37
N HIS A 254 -11.46 15.79 -7.53
CA HIS A 254 -12.86 16.19 -7.67
C HIS A 254 -13.72 15.32 -8.61
N PRO A 255 -13.31 14.99 -9.86
CA PRO A 255 -14.13 14.14 -10.73
C PRO A 255 -14.32 12.71 -10.19
N TYR A 256 -13.30 12.17 -9.51
CA TYR A 256 -13.35 10.81 -8.95
C TYR A 256 -14.19 10.77 -7.68
N ARG A 257 -13.98 11.72 -6.76
CA ARG A 257 -14.78 11.85 -5.53
C ARG A 257 -16.26 12.00 -5.84
N ASN A 258 -16.62 12.87 -6.77
CA ASN A 258 -18.02 13.11 -7.11
C ASN A 258 -18.64 11.86 -7.74
N ALA A 259 -17.94 11.19 -8.65
CA ALA A 259 -18.42 9.93 -9.21
C ALA A 259 -18.61 8.84 -8.14
N ALA A 260 -17.68 8.71 -7.18
CA ALA A 260 -17.82 7.78 -6.06
C ALA A 260 -19.03 8.12 -5.19
N LEU A 261 -19.23 9.40 -4.84
CA LEU A 261 -20.38 9.87 -4.06
C LEU A 261 -21.70 9.64 -4.80
N ASP A 262 -21.76 9.88 -6.10
CA ASP A 262 -22.96 9.66 -6.93
C ASP A 262 -23.33 8.18 -6.98
N MET A 263 -22.35 7.28 -7.11
CA MET A 263 -22.58 5.83 -7.04
C MET A 263 -23.14 5.40 -5.68
N ILE A 264 -22.62 5.96 -4.58
CA ILE A 264 -23.13 5.68 -3.22
C ILE A 264 -24.56 6.23 -3.05
N ARG A 265 -24.85 7.42 -3.56
CA ARG A 265 -26.18 8.05 -3.48
C ARG A 265 -27.22 7.27 -4.30
N MET A 266 -26.89 6.86 -5.52
CA MET A 266 -27.76 6.02 -6.36
C MET A 266 -28.08 4.68 -5.69
N ARG A 267 -27.11 4.07 -5.00
CA ARG A 267 -27.35 2.84 -4.23
C ARG A 267 -28.33 3.05 -3.06
N LYS A 268 -28.24 4.18 -2.36
CA LYS A 268 -29.19 4.53 -1.28
C LYS A 268 -30.61 4.74 -1.79
N LEU A 269 -30.78 5.40 -2.94
CA LEU A 269 -32.09 5.62 -3.56
C LEU A 269 -32.73 4.30 -4.03
N ASN A 270 -31.97 3.42 -4.68
CA ASN A 270 -32.47 2.11 -5.10
C ASN A 270 -32.81 1.20 -3.90
N GLY A 271 -32.03 1.27 -2.82
CA GLY A 271 -32.34 0.56 -1.57
C GLY A 271 -33.62 1.06 -0.91
N PHE A 272 -33.84 2.38 -0.88
CA PHE A 272 -35.08 2.97 -0.37
C PHE A 272 -36.30 2.56 -1.20
N ASN A 273 -36.21 2.63 -2.53
CA ASN A 273 -37.29 2.23 -3.44
C ASN A 273 -37.63 0.73 -3.33
N SER A 274 -36.63 -0.13 -3.10
CA SER A 274 -36.81 -1.57 -2.84
C SER A 274 -37.58 -1.86 -1.54
N VAL A 275 -37.27 -1.13 -0.46
CA VAL A 275 -37.98 -1.26 0.83
C VAL A 275 -39.43 -0.76 0.72
N VAL A 276 -39.67 0.34 0.01
CA VAL A 276 -41.02 0.85 -0.23
C VAL A 276 -41.82 -0.09 -1.15
N GLY A 277 -41.20 -0.66 -2.18
CA GLY A 277 -41.82 -1.65 -3.06
C GLY A 277 -42.24 -2.94 -2.34
N THR A 278 -41.47 -3.39 -1.35
CA THR A 278 -41.79 -4.57 -0.53
C THR A 278 -42.84 -4.29 0.55
N LEU A 279 -42.92 -3.06 1.07
CA LEU A 279 -44.00 -2.62 1.97
C LEU A 279 -45.35 -2.52 1.26
N ASN A 280 -45.38 -2.13 -0.02
CA ASN A 280 -46.61 -2.07 -0.82
C ASN A 280 -47.14 -3.44 -1.29
N LEU A 281 -46.41 -4.53 -1.02
CA LEU A 281 -46.77 -5.90 -1.44
C LEU A 281 -47.26 -6.82 -0.31
N ARG A 282 -47.58 -6.29 0.88
CA ARG A 282 -48.39 -7.04 1.87
C ARG A 282 -49.87 -6.64 1.77
N PRO A 283 -50.70 -7.31 0.94
CA PRO A 283 -52.14 -7.18 1.09
C PRO A 283 -52.53 -7.83 2.42
N ILE A 284 -53.16 -7.06 3.30
CA ILE A 284 -53.89 -7.57 4.45
C ILE A 284 -55.07 -8.36 3.87
N ILE A 285 -54.98 -9.70 3.86
CA ILE A 285 -56.14 -10.55 3.62
C ILE A 285 -57.00 -10.46 4.88
N THR A 286 -57.98 -9.55 4.89
CA THR A 286 -59.10 -9.61 5.83
C THR A 286 -60.09 -10.64 5.32
N GLU A 287 -60.14 -11.81 5.95
CA GLU A 287 -61.28 -12.73 5.89
C GLU A 287 -62.55 -12.00 6.33
N LYS A 288 -63.46 -11.71 5.39
CA LYS A 288 -64.89 -11.55 5.71
C LYS A 288 -65.77 -12.07 4.58
N ASN A 289 -66.44 -13.19 4.91
CA ASN A 289 -67.82 -13.53 4.58
C ASN A 289 -68.18 -13.77 3.11
N LEU A 290 -68.33 -15.06 2.75
CA LEU A 290 -69.38 -15.49 1.82
C LEU A 290 -70.20 -16.62 2.47
N VAL A 291 -71.46 -16.27 2.75
CA VAL A 291 -72.54 -17.12 3.25
C VAL A 291 -72.97 -18.06 2.12
N VAL A 292 -73.14 -19.33 2.44
CA VAL A 292 -73.69 -20.38 1.58
C VAL A 292 -75.20 -20.17 1.41
N VAL A 293 -75.67 -20.05 0.16
CA VAL A 293 -77.08 -20.30 -0.20
C VAL A 293 -77.14 -21.04 -1.53
N SER A 294 -77.49 -22.32 -1.48
CA SER A 294 -78.56 -22.98 -2.27
C SER A 294 -78.41 -24.51 -2.20
N GLY A 295 -79.48 -25.19 -1.80
CA GLY A 295 -79.59 -26.64 -1.63
C GLY A 295 -80.31 -27.01 -0.35
#